data_AF-A0AAV4TCC7-F1
#
_entry.id   AF-A0AAV4TCC7-F1
#
_cell.length_a   1.000
_cell.length_b   1.000
_cell.length_c   1.000
_cell.angle_alpha   90.00
_cell.angle_beta   90.00
_cell.angle_gamma   90.00
#
_symmetry.space_group_name_H-M   'P 1'
#
loop_
_entity.id
_entity.type
_entity.pdbx_description
1 polymer ?
#
loop_
_entity_poly.entity_id
_entity_poly.type
_entity_poly.pdbx_seq_one_letter_code
_entity_poly.pdbx_strand_id
1 'polypeptide(L)' 'MAKGDYIKRQICKKCHLILRPGVTSKVQLKNNNGKHMEVICLFVVLKKDLTAIQNSELFYDKIKKKI' A
#
# COMPACT_ATOMS: atom_id res chain seq x y z
N MET A 1 -9.38 4.76 -11.43
CA MET A 1 -9.44 3.30 -11.16
C MET A 1 -8.67 2.50 -12.20
N ALA A 2 -7.33 2.57 -12.18
CA ALA A 2 -6.49 1.58 -12.84
C ALA A 2 -6.32 0.38 -11.89
N LYS A 3 -6.85 -0.81 -12.25
CA LYS A 3 -6.90 -2.00 -11.38
C LYS A 3 -5.51 -2.55 -10.98
N GLY A 4 -4.44 -2.21 -11.70
CA GLY A 4 -3.12 -2.83 -11.54
C GLY A 4 -2.32 -2.43 -10.29
N ASP A 5 -2.36 -1.17 -9.87
CA ASP A 5 -1.56 -0.70 -8.74
C ASP A 5 -2.15 -1.09 -7.38
N TYR A 6 -3.46 -1.29 -7.32
CA TYR A 6 -4.14 -1.81 -6.13
C TYR A 6 -3.68 -3.23 -5.80
N ILE A 7 -3.56 -4.09 -6.82
CA ILE A 7 -3.11 -5.48 -6.67
C ILE A 7 -1.66 -5.50 -6.16
N LYS A 8 -0.78 -4.69 -6.73
CA LYS A 8 0.62 -4.59 -6.28
C LYS A 8 0.74 -4.12 -4.83
N ARG A 9 -0.20 -3.32 -4.31
CA ARG A 9 -0.22 -2.89 -2.89
C ARG A 9 -0.63 -4.03 -1.97
N GLN A 10 -1.59 -4.85 -2.39
CA GLN A 10 -2.10 -6.00 -1.64
C GLN A 10 -1.20 -7.23 -1.68
N ILE A 11 -0.13 -7.27 -2.47
CA ILE A 11 0.78 -8.43 -2.53
C ILE A 11 2.11 -8.12 -1.83
N CYS A 12 2.61 -9.09 -1.06
CA CYS A 12 3.95 -9.05 -0.52
C CYS A 12 4.98 -9.28 -1.62
N LYS A 13 5.99 -8.41 -1.74
CA LYS A 13 7.01 -8.53 -2.80
C LYS A 13 7.97 -9.72 -2.61
N LYS A 14 8.06 -10.28 -1.40
CA LYS A 14 8.96 -11.40 -1.08
C LYS A 14 8.26 -12.75 -1.17
N CYS A 15 7.17 -12.94 -0.43
CA CYS A 15 6.45 -14.22 -0.41
C CYS A 15 5.32 -14.31 -1.43
N HIS A 16 5.09 -13.26 -2.24
CA HIS A 16 4.01 -13.18 -3.23
C HIS A 16 2.60 -13.45 -2.67
N LEU A 17 2.46 -13.44 -1.35
CA LEU A 17 1.21 -13.69 -0.66
C LEU A 17 0.33 -12.44 -0.63
N ILE A 18 -0.98 -12.65 -0.60
CA ILE A 18 -1.96 -11.58 -0.42
C ILE A 18 -1.90 -11.10 1.04
N LEU A 19 -1.61 -9.81 1.20
CA LEU A 19 -1.60 -9.06 2.46
C LEU A 19 -3.05 -8.68 2.80
N ARG A 20 -3.68 -9.52 3.62
CA ARG A 20 -5.01 -9.26 4.20
C ARG A 20 -4.80 -8.68 5.60
N PRO A 21 -5.26 -7.44 5.86
CA PRO A 21 -5.13 -6.83 7.18
C PRO A 21 -5.75 -7.71 8.27
N GLY A 22 -5.04 -7.89 9.38
CA GLY A 22 -5.49 -8.68 10.54
C GLY A 22 -5.28 -10.19 10.43
N VAL A 23 -5.02 -10.72 9.23
CA VAL A 23 -4.80 -12.16 9.01
C VAL A 23 -3.34 -12.45 8.63
N THR A 24 -2.88 -11.86 7.52
CA THR A 24 -1.54 -12.11 6.97
C THR A 24 -0.64 -10.88 7.04
N SER A 25 -1.22 -9.74 7.43
CA SER A 25 -0.53 -8.47 7.54
C SER A 25 -1.07 -7.60 8.67
N LYS A 26 -0.19 -6.82 9.30
CA LYS A 26 -0.54 -5.80 10.29
C LYS A 26 -0.44 -4.43 9.62
N VAL A 27 -1.47 -3.60 9.76
CA VAL A 27 -1.50 -2.25 9.23
C VAL A 27 -1.38 -1.27 10.39
N GLN A 28 -0.47 -0.30 10.30
CA GLN A 28 -0.26 0.73 11.31
C GLN A 28 -0.23 2.10 10.65
N LEU A 29 -0.92 3.07 11.25
CA LEU A 29 -0.81 4.47 10.85
C LEU A 29 0.29 5.11 11.69
N LYS A 30 1.29 5.68 11.01
CA LYS A 30 2.42 6.36 11.63
C LYS A 30 2.45 7.82 11.18
N ASN A 31 2.92 8.68 12.08
CA ASN A 31 2.95 10.13 11.86
C ASN A 31 4.31 10.79 12.17
N ASN A 32 5.36 10.02 12.45
CA ASN A 32 6.64 10.59 12.89
C ASN A 32 7.31 11.52 11.85
N ASN A 33 7.30 11.15 10.56
CA ASN A 33 7.91 11.94 9.48
C ASN A 33 6.88 12.28 8.38
N GLY A 34 5.65 12.57 8.79
CA GLY A 34 4.48 12.71 7.91
C GLY A 34 3.56 11.50 7.96
N LYS A 35 2.28 11.70 7.64
CA LYS A 35 1.25 10.66 7.69
C LYS A 35 1.58 9.57 6.67
N HIS A 36 1.86 8.37 7.14
CA HIS A 36 2.05 7.20 6.30
C HIS A 36 1.41 5.96 6.94
N MET A 37 1.02 5.02 6.09
CA MET A 37 0.47 3.74 6.47
C MET A 37 1.53 2.67 6.24
N GLU A 38 1.97 2.02 7.32
CA GLU A 38 2.90 0.89 7.27
C GLU A 38 2.09 -0.41 7.21
N VAL A 39 2.35 -1.23 6.19
CA VAL A 39 1.81 -2.59 6.05
C VAL A 39 2.93 -3.58 6.29
N ILE A 40 2.79 -4.41 7.31
CA ILE A 40 3.79 -5.39 7.74
C ILE A 40 3.27 -6.78 7.41
N CYS A 41 4.02 -7.56 6.63
CA CYS A 41 3.73 -8.98 6.41
C CYS A 41 4.12 -9.80 7.63
N LEU A 42 3.21 -10.63 8.16
CA LEU A 42 3.47 -11.44 9.35
C LEU A 42 4.41 -12.64 9.09
N PHE A 43 4.55 -13.06 7.83
CA PHE A 43 5.34 -14.25 7.46
C PHE A 43 6.83 -13.97 7.26
N VAL A 44 7.18 -12.80 6.70
CA VAL A 44 8.57 -12.46 6.32
C VAL A 44 9.06 -11.21 7.06
N VAL A 45 8.19 -10.58 7.86
CA VAL A 45 8.47 -9.29 8.55
C VAL A 45 8.91 -8.21 7.55
N LEU A 46 8.34 -8.23 6.34
CA LEU A 46 8.57 -7.18 5.35
C LEU A 46 7.64 -6.00 5.64
N LYS A 47 8.22 -4.81 5.75
CA LYS A 47 7.50 -3.54 5.92
C LYS A 47 7.28 -2.87 4.56
N LYS A 48 6.12 -2.27 4.40
CA LYS A 48 5.73 -1.58 3.17
C LYS A 48 5.05 -0.27 3.56
N ASP A 49 5.74 0.83 3.31
CA ASP A 49 5.26 2.15 3.65
C ASP A 49 4.47 2.75 2.49
N LEU A 50 3.27 3.22 2.80
CA LEU A 50 2.37 3.89 1.88
C LEU A 50 2.18 5.31 2.40
N THR A 51 2.79 6.28 1.72
CA THR A 51 2.63 7.69 2.09
C THR A 51 1.16 8.07 1.98
N ALA A 52 0.59 8.57 3.08
CA ALA A 52 -0.81 8.98 3.18
C ALA A 52 -0.89 10.51 3.10
N ILE A 53 -0.54 11.05 1.94
CA ILE A 53 -0.76 12.48 1.66
C ILE A 53 -2.26 12.64 1.37
N GLN A 54 -2.94 13.50 2.14
CA GLN A 54 -4.33 13.84 1.88
C GLN A 54 -4.43 14.44 0.46
N ASN A 55 -5.31 13.90 -0.37
CA ASN A 55 -5.55 14.30 -1.77
C ASN A 55 -4.44 14.00 -2.79
N SER A 56 -3.46 13.14 -2.48
CA SER A 56 -2.50 12.70 -3.50
C SER A 56 -3.09 11.59 -4.37
N GLU A 57 -3.37 11.91 -5.63
CA GLU A 57 -3.72 10.92 -6.65
C GLU A 57 -2.45 10.29 -7.24
N LEU A 58 -2.50 8.98 -7.52
CA LEU A 58 -1.42 8.31 -8.25
C LEU A 58 -1.27 8.94 -9.64
N PHE A 59 -0.04 9.02 -10.13
CA PHE A 59 0.24 9.53 -11.48
C PHE A 59 -0.60 8.82 -12.57
N TYR A 60 -0.79 7.51 -12.44
CA TYR A 60 -1.66 6.74 -13.34
C TYR A 60 -3.15 7.13 -13.26
N ASP A 61 -3.66 7.49 -12.08
CA ASP A 61 -5.04 7.99 -11.97
C ASP A 61 -5.18 9.37 -12.62
N LYS A 62 -4.12 10.20 -12.61
CA LYS A 62 -4.10 11.49 -13.35
C LYS A 62 -4.15 11.29 -14.86
N ILE A 63 -3.42 10.31 -15.40
CA ILE A 63 -3.44 9.98 -16.84
C ILE A 63 -4.83 9.50 -17.27
N LYS A 64 -5.45 8.62 -16.47
CA LYS A 64 -6.74 8.01 -16.82
C LYS A 64 -7.92 8.99 -16.79
N LYS A 65 -7.81 10.11 -16.06
CA LYS A 65 -8.84 11.17 -16.04
C LYS A 65 -8.79 12.10 -17.26
N LYS A 66 -7.70 12.07 -18.04
CA LYS A 66 -7.49 12.95 -19.21
C LYS A 66 -7.92 12.32 -20.54
N ILE A 67 -8.30 11.04 -20.51
CA ILE A 67 -8.89 10.27 -21.62
C ILE A 67 -10.39 10.25 -21.39
#